data_AF-A0A8X7C2Z2-F1
#
_entry.id   AF-A0A8X7C2Z2-F1
#
_cell.length_a   1.000
_cell.length_b   1.000
_cell.length_c   1.000
_cell.angle_alpha   90.00
_cell.angle_beta   90.00
_cell.angle_gamma   90.00
#
_symmetry.space_group_name_H-M   'P 1'
#
loop_
_entity.id
_entity.type
_entity.pdbx_description
1 polymer ?
#
loop_
_entity_poly.entity_id
_entity_poly.type
_entity_poly.pdbx_seq_one_letter_code
_entity_poly.pdbx_strand_id
1 'polypeptide(L)'
;MSHSLQTTLSQLQDEHFRNSDNIRIKVPKYHITRFYGDDASKREKISDLWEFDSLGIKDPSEKKSKLELQDLALKHYENTVLRDDEGRYIVSIPWIEGNEKLQDHYSLAKGRLEKTVKSLKFTGRLFDYEQVFVDWEKEGIIENIAQDEPKSGGKFHYLPHKPIFKENSMTKIRPVFDGSADHVT
;
A
#
# COMPACT_ATOMS: atom_id res chain seq x y z
N MET A 1 -61.51 -16.24 23.78
CA MET A 1 -61.09 -15.17 24.71
C MET A 1 -59.72 -14.72 24.23
N SER A 2 -59.66 -13.70 23.38
CA SER A 2 -59.55 -12.27 23.73
C SER A 2 -58.09 -11.81 23.59
N HIS A 3 -57.85 -10.97 22.56
CA HIS A 3 -56.97 -9.78 22.46
C HIS A 3 -55.58 -9.82 23.15
N SER A 4 -54.47 -9.34 22.57
CA SER A 4 -54.29 -8.03 21.94
C SER A 4 -52.90 -7.92 21.29
N LEU A 5 -52.84 -7.20 20.16
CA LEU A 5 -51.65 -6.57 19.60
C LEU A 5 -51.04 -5.59 20.60
N GLN A 6 -49.71 -5.48 20.71
CA GLN A 6 -49.01 -4.20 20.91
C GLN A 6 -47.59 -4.25 20.33
N THR A 7 -47.43 -3.54 19.21
CA THR A 7 -46.17 -3.06 18.65
C THR A 7 -46.02 -1.60 19.05
N THR A 8 -44.91 -1.23 19.70
CA THR A 8 -44.29 0.11 19.77
C THR A 8 -42.88 -0.10 20.35
N LEU A 9 -41.81 0.50 19.85
CA LEU A 9 -41.52 1.92 19.77
C LEU A 9 -40.81 2.28 18.46
N SER A 10 -41.54 3.01 17.63
CA SER A 10 -41.00 4.11 16.83
C SER A 10 -40.64 5.26 17.75
N GLN A 11 -39.36 5.67 17.81
CA GLN A 11 -38.92 7.05 18.10
C GLN A 11 -37.38 7.08 18.17
N LEU A 12 -36.74 7.19 17.01
CA LEU A 12 -35.66 8.15 16.80
C LEU A 12 -35.82 8.59 15.34
N GLN A 13 -36.46 9.75 15.19
CA GLN A 13 -36.61 10.45 13.93
C GLN A 13 -35.22 10.96 13.51
N ASP A 14 -34.74 10.42 12.39
CA ASP A 14 -33.76 11.08 11.54
C ASP A 14 -34.36 12.42 11.06
N GLU A 15 -33.97 13.51 11.71
CA GLU A 15 -34.17 14.87 11.24
C GLU A 15 -32.80 15.48 10.96
N HIS A 16 -32.38 15.37 9.70
CA HIS A 16 -31.67 16.37 8.89
C HIS A 16 -30.68 15.74 7.90
N PHE A 17 -31.21 15.18 6.82
CA PHE A 17 -30.54 15.32 5.53
C PHE A 17 -31.58 15.66 4.45
N ARG A 18 -31.93 16.95 4.38
CA ARG A 18 -32.69 17.51 3.26
C ARG A 18 -31.77 17.60 2.05
N ASN A 19 -31.96 16.64 1.16
CA ASN A 19 -32.20 16.83 -0.27
C ASN A 19 -31.17 17.66 -1.08
N SER A 20 -30.35 16.95 -1.86
CA SER A 20 -30.15 17.29 -3.27
C SER A 20 -29.85 16.01 -4.06
N ASP A 21 -30.69 15.78 -5.07
CA ASP A 21 -30.53 14.86 -6.21
C ASP A 21 -30.93 13.40 -6.04
N ASN A 22 -32.12 13.12 -6.61
CA ASN A 22 -32.69 11.81 -6.85
C ASN A 22 -31.73 10.87 -7.60
N ILE A 23 -31.01 10.01 -6.89
CA ILE A 23 -30.43 8.79 -7.46
C ILE A 23 -31.09 7.58 -6.80
N ARG A 24 -32.04 6.98 -7.52
CA ARG A 24 -32.71 5.75 -7.08
C ARG A 24 -31.80 4.56 -7.42
N ILE A 25 -30.85 4.24 -6.55
CA ILE A 25 -30.03 3.03 -6.69
C ILE A 25 -30.92 1.81 -6.47
N LYS A 26 -31.23 1.06 -7.54
CA LYS A 26 -31.83 -0.27 -7.41
C LYS A 26 -30.75 -1.22 -6.87
N VAL A 27 -30.73 -1.41 -5.56
CA VAL A 27 -30.02 -2.52 -4.94
C VAL A 27 -30.70 -3.84 -5.31
N PRO A 28 -29.99 -4.82 -5.92
CA PRO A 28 -30.55 -6.14 -6.18
C PRO A 28 -30.98 -6.79 -4.86
N LYS A 29 -32.22 -7.30 -4.81
CA LYS A 29 -32.66 -8.12 -3.67
C LYS A 29 -31.97 -9.47 -3.74
N TYR A 30 -30.84 -9.61 -3.07
CA TYR A 30 -30.25 -10.92 -2.82
C TYR A 30 -31.16 -11.69 -1.85
N HIS A 31 -31.70 -12.83 -2.28
CA HIS A 31 -32.28 -13.81 -1.37
C HIS A 31 -31.13 -14.46 -0.62
N ILE A 32 -30.84 -13.99 0.60
CA ILE A 32 -29.98 -14.71 1.52
C ILE A 32 -30.88 -15.78 2.17
N THR A 33 -30.82 -17.00 1.64
CA THR A 33 -31.43 -18.14 2.31
C THR A 33 -30.67 -18.38 3.61
N ARG A 34 -31.32 -18.10 4.73
CA ARG A 34 -30.79 -18.36 6.07
C ARG A 34 -30.77 -19.87 6.28
N PHE A 35 -29.62 -20.50 6.09
CA PHE A 35 -29.41 -21.87 6.55
C PHE A 35 -29.33 -21.84 8.08
N TYR A 36 -30.40 -22.27 8.76
CA TYR A 36 -30.30 -22.71 10.14
C TYR A 36 -29.77 -24.15 10.13
N GLY A 37 -28.44 -24.27 10.14
CA GLY A 37 -27.79 -25.49 10.59
C GLY A 37 -27.65 -25.40 12.11
N ASP A 38 -28.42 -26.20 12.83
CA ASP A 38 -28.16 -26.50 14.24
C ASP A 38 -26.89 -27.35 14.31
N ASP A 39 -25.74 -26.70 14.45
CA ASP A 39 -24.56 -27.28 15.07
C ASP A 39 -23.96 -26.24 16.02
N ALA A 40 -24.13 -26.48 17.32
CA ALA A 40 -23.79 -25.56 18.40
C ALA A 40 -22.30 -25.57 18.77
N SER A 41 -21.43 -25.99 17.85
CA SER A 41 -19.98 -26.06 18.05
C SER A 41 -19.26 -25.26 16.96
N LYS A 42 -18.75 -24.08 17.33
CA LYS A 42 -18.00 -23.08 16.54
C LYS A 42 -18.84 -22.09 15.71
N ARG A 43 -19.30 -21.04 16.39
CA ARG A 43 -19.48 -19.73 15.75
C ARG A 43 -18.16 -18.98 15.83
N GLU A 44 -17.27 -19.19 14.86
CA GLU A 44 -16.16 -18.26 14.66
C GLU A 44 -16.75 -16.92 14.25
N LYS A 45 -16.39 -15.83 14.95
CA LYS A 45 -16.89 -14.51 14.55
C LYS A 45 -16.21 -14.17 13.23
N ILE A 46 -16.94 -13.59 12.29
CA ILE A 46 -16.36 -13.14 11.01
C ILE A 46 -15.14 -12.22 11.22
N SER A 47 -15.09 -11.47 12.33
CA SER A 47 -13.91 -10.70 12.72
C SER A 47 -12.64 -11.54 12.78
N ASP A 48 -12.74 -12.76 13.29
CA ASP A 48 -11.62 -13.64 13.58
C ASP A 48 -10.99 -14.20 12.28
N LEU A 49 -11.78 -14.27 11.20
CA LEU A 49 -11.33 -14.66 9.85
C LEU A 49 -10.42 -13.60 9.20
N TRP A 50 -10.48 -12.35 9.67
CA TRP A 50 -9.72 -11.22 9.11
C TRP A 50 -8.62 -10.71 10.05
N GLU A 51 -8.44 -11.35 11.21
CA GLU A 51 -7.38 -11.01 12.15
C GLU A 51 -6.10 -11.77 11.79
N PHE A 52 -5.04 -11.07 11.38
CA PHE A 52 -3.71 -11.67 11.17
C PHE A 52 -3.18 -12.39 12.43
N ASP A 53 -3.64 -11.96 13.62
CA ASP A 53 -3.39 -12.63 14.90
C ASP A 53 -3.93 -14.06 14.97
N SER A 54 -5.05 -14.37 14.31
CA SER A 54 -5.62 -15.73 14.30
C SER A 54 -4.77 -16.70 13.47
N LEU A 55 -3.93 -16.18 12.57
CA LEU A 55 -2.94 -16.92 11.80
C LEU A 55 -1.58 -17.03 12.52
N GLY A 56 -1.44 -16.46 13.72
CA GLY A 56 -0.18 -16.49 14.49
C GLY A 56 0.95 -15.65 13.90
N ILE A 57 0.65 -14.75 12.97
CA ILE A 57 1.62 -13.84 12.37
C ILE A 57 1.68 -12.59 13.25
N LYS A 58 2.64 -12.57 14.18
CA LYS A 58 2.95 -11.38 14.98
C LYS A 58 4.15 -10.68 14.36
N ASP A 59 4.00 -9.39 14.05
CA ASP A 59 5.12 -8.57 13.66
C ASP A 59 6.00 -8.33 14.90
N PRO A 60 7.28 -8.75 14.91
CA PRO A 60 8.17 -8.58 16.06
C PRO A 60 8.43 -7.11 16.43
N SER A 61 8.01 -6.16 15.59
CA SER A 61 8.18 -4.72 15.80
C SER A 61 7.02 -4.04 16.58
N GLU A 62 5.93 -4.74 16.90
CA GLU A 62 4.78 -4.14 17.59
C GLU A 62 5.09 -3.75 19.04
N LYS A 63 5.54 -2.51 19.22
CA LYS A 63 5.76 -1.88 20.53
C LYS A 63 4.48 -1.28 21.14
N LYS A 64 3.42 -1.13 20.33
CA LYS A 64 2.14 -0.50 20.70
C LYS A 64 1.00 -1.47 20.41
N SER A 65 -0.05 -1.42 21.21
CA SER A 65 -1.25 -2.19 20.94
C SER A 65 -1.97 -1.70 19.68
N LYS A 66 -2.73 -2.59 19.03
CA LYS A 66 -3.57 -2.29 17.86
C LYS A 66 -4.47 -1.06 18.07
N LEU A 67 -5.03 -0.91 19.27
CA LEU A 67 -5.93 0.20 19.61
C LEU A 67 -5.17 1.53 19.68
N GLU A 68 -3.98 1.53 20.26
CA GLU A 68 -3.12 2.72 20.29
C GLU A 68 -2.64 3.15 18.89
N LEU A 69 -2.34 2.18 18.01
CA LEU A 69 -1.99 2.46 16.62
C LEU A 69 -3.16 3.08 15.85
N GLN A 70 -4.39 2.59 16.06
CA GLN A 70 -5.59 3.17 15.47
C GLN A 70 -5.84 4.60 15.94
N ASP A 71 -5.72 4.85 17.25
CA ASP A 71 -5.88 6.21 17.81
C ASP A 71 -4.83 7.18 17.26
N LEU A 72 -3.58 6.74 17.09
CA LEU A 72 -2.53 7.55 16.49
C LEU A 72 -2.79 7.83 15.01
N ALA A 73 -3.24 6.82 14.25
CA ALA A 73 -3.58 6.99 12.85
C ALA A 73 -4.76 7.96 12.66
N LEU A 74 -5.77 7.88 13.53
CA LEU A 74 -6.91 8.81 13.50
C LEU A 74 -6.48 10.25 13.79
N LYS A 75 -5.67 10.46 14.83
CA LYS A 75 -5.11 11.77 15.15
C LYS A 75 -4.26 12.32 14.00
N HIS A 76 -3.46 11.48 13.35
CA HIS A 76 -2.67 11.87 12.17
C HIS A 76 -3.56 12.28 11.01
N TYR A 77 -4.63 11.52 10.74
CA TYR A 77 -5.62 11.87 9.73
C TYR A 77 -6.23 13.26 10.00
N GLU A 78 -6.76 13.48 11.20
CA GLU A 78 -7.40 14.76 11.58
C GLU A 78 -6.46 15.95 11.44
N ASN A 79 -5.18 15.76 11.76
CA ASN A 79 -4.17 16.81 11.67
C ASN A 79 -3.66 17.07 10.24
N THR A 80 -3.85 16.11 9.32
CA THR A 80 -3.23 16.18 7.98
C THR A 80 -4.23 16.19 6.83
N VAL A 81 -5.55 16.05 7.10
CA VAL A 81 -6.56 16.33 6.07
C VAL A 81 -6.47 17.78 5.63
N LEU A 82 -6.25 17.95 4.35
CA LEU A 82 -6.41 19.20 3.63
C LEU A 82 -7.41 19.00 2.50
N ARG A 83 -7.93 20.11 1.99
CA ARG A 83 -8.76 20.12 0.80
C ARG A 83 -8.10 21.01 -0.24
N ASP A 84 -7.91 20.52 -1.45
CA ASP A 84 -7.36 21.31 -2.54
C ASP A 84 -8.40 22.26 -3.15
N ASP A 85 -7.96 23.12 -4.07
CA ASP A 85 -8.81 24.09 -4.76
C ASP A 85 -9.91 23.44 -5.62
N GLU A 86 -9.75 22.16 -5.97
CA GLU A 86 -10.74 21.34 -6.69
C GLU A 86 -11.71 20.60 -5.75
N GLY A 87 -11.53 20.75 -4.44
CA GLY A 87 -12.38 20.15 -3.43
C GLY A 87 -12.04 18.69 -3.08
N ARG A 88 -10.88 18.16 -3.50
CA ARG A 88 -10.39 16.81 -3.18
C ARG A 88 -9.69 16.79 -1.83
N TYR A 89 -9.87 15.70 -1.09
CA TYR A 89 -9.16 15.48 0.16
C TYR A 89 -7.73 15.02 -0.11
N ILE A 90 -6.77 15.70 0.52
CA ILE A 90 -5.37 15.33 0.58
C ILE A 90 -5.07 14.91 2.01
N VAL A 91 -4.51 13.73 2.20
CA VAL A 91 -4.21 13.17 3.52
C VAL A 91 -2.77 12.68 3.52
N SER A 92 -2.03 12.97 4.58
CA SER A 92 -0.69 12.42 4.75
C SER A 92 -0.75 10.98 5.25
N ILE A 93 0.16 10.13 4.76
CA ILE A 93 0.25 8.73 5.19
C ILE A 93 0.83 8.68 6.61
N PRO A 94 0.17 8.00 7.58
CA PRO A 94 0.71 7.83 8.92
C PRO A 94 1.91 6.86 8.90
N TRP A 95 3.03 7.27 9.49
CA TRP A 95 4.23 6.43 9.63
C TRP A 95 4.22 5.66 10.95
N ILE A 96 4.65 4.40 10.90
CA ILE A 96 4.85 3.59 12.11
C ILE A 96 6.18 4.00 12.76
N GLU A 97 6.13 4.32 14.06
CA GLU A 97 7.31 4.68 14.85
C GLU A 97 8.13 3.45 15.22
N GLY A 98 9.47 3.60 15.22
CA GLY A 98 10.38 2.56 15.71
C GLY A 98 10.92 1.62 14.64
N ASN A 99 10.72 1.94 13.36
CA ASN A 99 11.38 1.24 12.26
C ASN A 99 12.89 1.45 12.32
N GLU A 100 13.65 0.38 12.08
CA GLU A 100 15.10 0.45 11.95
C GLU A 100 15.48 1.38 10.79
N LYS A 101 16.63 2.06 10.93
CA LYS A 101 17.16 2.85 9.83
C LYS A 101 17.47 1.92 8.66
N LEU A 102 16.83 2.17 7.53
CA LEU A 102 17.11 1.45 6.30
C LEU A 102 18.60 1.64 5.93
N GLN A 103 19.30 0.52 5.70
CA GLN A 103 20.71 0.55 5.28
C GLN A 103 20.83 1.12 3.86
N ASP A 104 21.99 1.69 3.50
CA ASP A 104 22.13 2.33 2.19
C ASP A 104 22.25 1.34 1.02
N HIS A 105 22.82 0.14 1.22
CA HIS A 105 23.07 -0.87 0.17
C HIS A 105 23.95 -0.39 -1.01
N TYR A 106 24.72 0.68 -0.85
CA TYR A 106 25.49 1.29 -1.95
C TYR A 106 26.51 0.32 -2.57
N SER A 107 27.33 -0.32 -1.73
CA SER A 107 28.39 -1.24 -2.19
C SER A 107 27.82 -2.42 -2.97
N LEU A 108 26.69 -2.97 -2.52
CA LEU A 108 26.00 -4.08 -3.17
C LEU A 108 25.42 -3.65 -4.53
N ALA A 109 24.70 -2.52 -4.56
CA ALA A 109 24.11 -1.98 -5.77
C ALA A 109 25.18 -1.67 -6.82
N LYS A 110 26.28 -1.02 -6.41
CA LYS A 110 27.41 -0.70 -7.28
C LYS A 110 28.05 -1.97 -7.86
N GLY A 111 28.33 -2.98 -7.03
CA GLY A 111 28.94 -4.23 -7.49
C GLY A 111 28.06 -4.99 -8.50
N ARG A 112 26.74 -4.99 -8.29
CA ARG A 112 25.78 -5.58 -9.25
C ARG A 112 25.69 -4.76 -10.54
N LEU A 113 25.70 -3.42 -10.45
CA LEU A 113 25.74 -2.53 -11.62
C LEU A 113 26.98 -2.77 -12.48
N GLU A 114 28.17 -2.86 -11.88
CA GLU A 114 29.41 -3.13 -12.61
C GLU A 114 29.36 -4.45 -13.40
N LYS A 115 28.80 -5.51 -12.80
CA LYS A 115 28.60 -6.81 -13.48
C LYS A 115 27.60 -6.69 -14.64
N THR A 116 26.47 -6.01 -14.40
CA THR A 116 25.45 -5.75 -15.42
C THR A 116 26.04 -4.97 -16.60
N VAL A 117 26.78 -3.89 -16.35
CA VAL A 117 27.44 -3.09 -17.38
C VAL A 117 28.44 -3.91 -18.19
N LYS A 118 29.26 -4.75 -17.54
CA LYS A 118 30.18 -5.65 -18.24
C LYS A 118 29.45 -6.61 -19.17
N SER A 119 28.36 -7.23 -18.70
CA SER A 119 27.53 -8.15 -19.50
C SER A 119 26.85 -7.44 -20.67
N LEU A 120 26.33 -6.23 -20.46
CA LEU A 120 25.70 -5.42 -21.51
C LEU A 120 26.67 -4.95 -22.57
N LYS A 121 27.89 -4.56 -22.19
CA LYS A 121 28.97 -4.24 -23.14
C LYS A 121 29.32 -5.45 -23.99
N PHE A 122 29.46 -6.62 -23.37
CA PHE A 122 29.77 -7.87 -24.08
C PHE A 122 28.67 -8.26 -25.09
N THR A 123 27.40 -8.02 -24.75
CA THR A 123 26.25 -8.33 -25.61
C THR A 123 25.89 -7.21 -26.60
N GLY A 124 26.57 -6.06 -26.54
CA GLY A 124 26.29 -4.90 -27.40
C GLY A 124 24.99 -4.16 -27.06
N ARG A 125 24.39 -4.41 -25.89
CA ARG A 125 23.07 -3.88 -25.48
C ARG A 125 23.14 -2.74 -24.46
N LEU A 126 24.34 -2.21 -24.19
CA LEU A 126 24.51 -1.15 -23.18
C LEU A 126 23.73 0.12 -23.54
N PHE A 127 23.85 0.57 -24.79
CA PHE A 127 23.20 1.80 -25.24
C PHE A 127 21.67 1.68 -25.18
N ASP A 128 21.12 0.55 -25.62
CA ASP A 128 19.67 0.32 -25.57
C ASP A 128 19.14 0.35 -24.14
N TYR A 129 19.93 -0.14 -23.18
CA TYR A 129 19.56 -0.11 -21.77
C TYR A 129 19.69 1.29 -21.15
N GLU A 130 20.76 2.01 -21.48
CA GLU A 130 20.97 3.41 -21.06
C GLU A 130 19.84 4.32 -21.55
N GLN A 131 19.38 4.11 -22.78
CA GLN A 131 18.29 4.89 -23.37
C GLN A 131 17.01 4.83 -22.53
N VAL A 132 16.73 3.71 -21.85
CA VAL A 132 15.55 3.60 -20.96
C VAL A 132 15.61 4.62 -19.82
N PHE A 133 16.78 4.84 -19.23
CA PHE A 133 16.93 5.82 -18.15
C PHE A 133 16.88 7.26 -18.67
N VAL A 134 17.42 7.52 -19.86
CA VAL A 134 17.30 8.82 -20.53
C VAL A 134 15.83 9.16 -20.80
N ASP A 135 15.04 8.18 -21.23
CA ASP A 135 13.61 8.38 -21.49
C ASP A 135 12.84 8.59 -20.18
N TRP A 136 13.14 7.83 -19.12
CA TRP A 136 12.56 8.04 -17.79
C TRP A 136 12.89 9.41 -17.20
N GLU A 137 14.11 9.93 -17.43
CA GLU A 137 14.49 11.28 -17.01
C GLU A 137 13.67 12.34 -17.75
N LYS A 138 13.51 12.19 -19.08
CA LYS A 138 12.69 13.10 -19.90
C LYS A 138 11.21 13.08 -19.52
N GLU A 139 10.69 11.91 -19.15
CA GLU A 139 9.31 11.72 -18.69
C GLU A 139 9.10 12.20 -17.24
N GLY A 140 10.17 12.57 -16.53
CA GLY A 140 10.11 12.99 -15.13
C GLY A 140 9.84 11.84 -14.16
N ILE A 141 10.09 10.60 -14.58
CA ILE A 141 9.97 9.40 -13.74
C ILE A 141 11.15 9.29 -12.77
N ILE A 142 12.34 9.69 -13.23
CA ILE A 142 13.56 9.75 -12.42
C ILE A 142 14.22 11.12 -12.57
N GLU A 143 15.05 11.48 -11.60
CA GLU A 143 15.84 12.71 -11.60
C GLU A 143 17.30 12.43 -11.25
N ASN A 144 18.18 13.36 -11.65
CA ASN A 144 19.59 13.29 -11.29
C ASN A 144 19.79 13.87 -9.89
N ILE A 145 20.52 13.13 -9.06
CA ILE A 145 20.85 13.56 -7.69
C ILE A 145 22.07 14.49 -7.75
N ALA A 146 22.00 15.65 -7.10
CA ALA A 146 23.09 16.61 -7.09
C ALA A 146 24.39 15.98 -6.52
N GLN A 147 25.54 16.25 -7.16
CA GLN A 147 26.80 15.54 -6.85
C GLN A 147 27.33 15.81 -5.44
N ASP A 148 26.92 16.94 -4.85
CA ASP A 148 27.27 17.43 -3.53
C ASP A 148 26.36 16.90 -2.41
N GLU A 149 25.30 16.16 -2.73
CA GLU A 149 24.49 15.54 -1.69
C GLU A 149 25.26 14.44 -0.95
N PRO A 150 25.18 14.41 0.40
CA PRO A 150 25.88 13.42 1.19
C PRO A 150 25.32 12.02 0.89
N LYS A 151 26.05 11.24 0.10
CA LYS A 151 25.71 9.87 -0.32
C LYS A 151 25.62 8.85 0.82
N SER A 152 25.90 9.26 2.06
CA SER A 152 25.77 8.46 3.27
C SER A 152 25.04 9.23 4.38
N GLY A 153 24.46 8.52 5.33
CA GLY A 153 23.72 9.12 6.46
C GLY A 153 22.25 8.71 6.58
N GLY A 154 21.83 7.64 5.87
CA GLY A 154 20.47 7.08 6.01
C GLY A 154 19.38 7.82 5.23
N LYS A 155 19.74 8.74 4.33
CA LYS A 155 18.81 9.39 3.40
C LYS A 155 18.58 8.59 2.11
N PHE A 156 19.57 7.77 1.71
CA PHE A 156 19.55 7.06 0.45
C PHE A 156 19.52 5.56 0.67
N HIS A 157 18.73 4.89 -0.16
CA HIS A 157 18.74 3.44 -0.29
C HIS A 157 18.95 3.11 -1.77
N TYR A 158 20.02 2.38 -2.07
CA TYR A 158 20.44 2.05 -3.42
C TYR A 158 19.91 0.68 -3.82
N LEU A 159 18.97 0.68 -4.77
CA LEU A 159 18.40 -0.55 -5.28
C LEU A 159 19.27 -1.13 -6.42
N PRO A 160 19.82 -2.35 -6.26
CA PRO A 160 20.41 -3.05 -7.38
C PRO A 160 19.37 -3.33 -8.45
N HIS A 161 19.78 -3.31 -9.70
CA HIS A 161 18.86 -3.50 -10.82
C HIS A 161 19.51 -4.25 -11.99
N LYS A 162 18.67 -4.84 -12.83
CA LYS A 162 19.10 -5.59 -14.01
C LYS A 162 18.14 -5.41 -15.19
N PRO A 163 18.64 -5.52 -16.44
CA PRO A 163 17.79 -5.50 -17.61
C PRO A 163 17.01 -6.81 -17.77
N ILE A 164 15.75 -6.72 -18.19
CA ILE A 164 15.00 -7.82 -18.80
C ILE A 164 14.65 -7.42 -20.24
N PHE A 165 15.10 -8.22 -21.19
CA PHE A 165 14.79 -8.08 -22.61
C PHE A 165 13.60 -8.95 -22.97
N LYS A 166 12.56 -8.36 -23.58
CA LYS A 166 11.44 -9.09 -24.17
C LYS A 166 11.19 -8.58 -25.59
N GLU A 167 11.63 -9.35 -26.59
CA GLU A 167 11.55 -8.96 -28.00
C GLU A 167 10.09 -8.77 -28.50
N ASN A 168 9.13 -9.52 -27.94
CA ASN A 168 7.72 -9.48 -28.34
C ASN A 168 6.84 -8.59 -27.43
N SER A 169 7.42 -7.55 -26.84
CA SER A 169 6.75 -6.66 -25.87
C SER A 169 6.76 -5.22 -26.38
N MET A 170 5.71 -4.45 -26.04
CA MET A 170 5.70 -3.00 -26.32
C MET A 170 6.91 -2.31 -25.69
N THR A 171 7.18 -2.62 -24.41
CA THR A 171 8.41 -2.23 -23.73
C THR A 171 9.44 -3.34 -23.91
N LYS A 172 10.38 -3.16 -24.84
CA LYS A 172 11.37 -4.18 -25.22
C LYS A 172 12.41 -4.44 -24.11
N ILE A 173 12.69 -3.43 -23.30
CA ILE A 173 13.70 -3.47 -22.25
C ILE A 173 13.08 -2.92 -20.96
N ARG A 174 13.21 -3.66 -19.86
CA ARG A 174 12.74 -3.23 -18.54
C ARG A 174 13.84 -3.34 -17.49
N PRO A 175 14.23 -2.24 -16.84
CA PRO A 175 14.97 -2.29 -15.59
C PRO A 175 14.11 -2.97 -14.52
N VAL A 176 14.66 -3.98 -13.85
CA VAL A 176 14.04 -4.61 -12.68
C VAL A 176 14.91 -4.33 -11.48
N PHE A 177 14.34 -3.64 -10.49
CA PHE A 177 14.96 -3.34 -9.22
C PHE A 177 14.70 -4.48 -8.23
N ASP A 178 15.75 -4.91 -7.54
CA ASP A 178 15.67 -5.93 -6.50
C ASP A 178 15.53 -5.24 -5.14
N GLY A 179 14.26 -5.06 -4.72
CA GLY A 179 13.89 -4.51 -3.42
C GLY A 179 14.03 -5.50 -2.27
N SER A 180 14.32 -6.77 -2.56
CA SER A 180 14.60 -7.83 -1.57
C SER A 180 16.10 -8.08 -1.38
N ALA A 181 16.94 -7.20 -1.92
CA ALA A 181 18.37 -7.36 -1.84
C ALA A 181 18.83 -7.14 -0.39
N ASP A 182 19.04 -8.23 0.33
CA ASP A 182 19.58 -8.18 1.69
C ASP A 182 21.08 -7.88 1.69
N HIS A 183 21.52 -7.30 2.79
CA HIS A 183 22.93 -7.17 3.11
C HIS A 183 23.56 -8.56 3.21
N VAL A 184 24.61 -8.82 2.42
CA VAL A 184 25.48 -9.97 2.69
C VAL A 184 26.36 -9.54 3.87
N THR A 185 26.07 -10.06 5.06
CA THR A 185 26.96 -10.01 6.24
C THR A 185 28.30 -10.65 5.94
#